data_AF-A0A0R2CFB8-F1
#
_entry.id   AF-A0A0R2CFB8-F1
#
_cell.length_a   1.000
_cell.length_b   1.000
_cell.length_c   1.000
_cell.angle_alpha   90.00
_cell.angle_beta   90.00
_cell.angle_gamma   90.00
#
_symmetry.space_group_name_H-M   'P 1'
#
loop_
_entity.id
_entity.type
_entity.pdbx_description
1 polymer ?
#
loop_
_entity_poly.entity_id
_entity_poly.type
_entity_poly.pdbx_seq_one_letter_code
_entity_poly.pdbx_strand_id
1 'polypeptide(L)'
;MGRIFLIIRRGDFLVKQNSSLKRKMEARHLLMISLGGVIGTGLFLSSGYTIHQAGPLGTIIAYFIGAAIVYTVMLCLGELAVAMPQTGSFHVYAEKFIGPGTGFTVAILY
;
A
#
# COMPACT_ATOMS: atom_id res chain seq x y z
N MET A 1 -26.89 -23.92 -38.94
CA MET A 1 -26.97 -24.08 -37.48
C MET A 1 -25.60 -24.01 -36.77
N GLY A 2 -24.60 -23.25 -37.28
CA GLY A 2 -23.21 -23.29 -36.76
C GLY A 2 -22.63 -21.97 -36.23
N ARG A 3 -23.36 -20.84 -36.35
CA ARG A 3 -22.88 -19.52 -35.91
C ARG A 3 -23.38 -19.11 -34.52
N ILE A 4 -24.45 -19.73 -34.04
CA ILE A 4 -25.00 -19.52 -32.68
C ILE A 4 -24.10 -20.20 -31.62
N PHE A 5 -23.54 -21.37 -31.93
CA PHE A 5 -22.63 -22.09 -31.03
C PHE A 5 -21.27 -21.36 -30.83
N LEU A 6 -20.80 -20.60 -31.82
CA LEU A 6 -19.57 -19.81 -31.72
C LEU A 6 -19.72 -18.56 -30.82
N ILE A 7 -20.95 -18.07 -30.62
CA ILE A 7 -21.24 -16.92 -29.75
C ILE A 7 -21.22 -17.33 -28.27
N ILE A 8 -21.64 -18.56 -27.94
CA ILE A 8 -21.65 -19.05 -26.55
C ILE A 8 -20.24 -19.28 -25.99
N ARG A 9 -19.25 -19.63 -26.81
CA ARG A 9 -17.83 -19.75 -26.41
C ARG A 9 -17.08 -18.42 -26.23
N ARG A 10 -17.69 -17.27 -26.54
CA ARG A 10 -17.10 -15.93 -26.34
C ARG A 10 -17.56 -15.25 -25.06
N GLY A 11 -18.58 -15.76 -24.38
CA GLY A 11 -19.08 -15.21 -23.10
C GLY A 11 -18.23 -15.59 -21.88
N ASP A 12 -17.38 -16.61 -22.02
CA ASP A 12 -16.52 -17.16 -20.96
C ASP A 12 -15.34 -16.23 -20.62
N PHE A 13 -15.14 -15.16 -21.41
CA PHE A 13 -14.10 -14.15 -21.22
C PHE A 13 -14.56 -12.98 -20.33
N LEU A 14 -15.77 -13.02 -19.77
CA LEU A 14 -16.13 -12.14 -18.66
C LEU A 14 -15.49 -12.70 -17.39
N VAL A 15 -14.23 -12.32 -17.21
CA VAL A 15 -13.39 -12.50 -16.02
C VAL A 15 -14.24 -12.46 -14.75
N LYS A 16 -14.63 -13.64 -14.27
CA LYS A 16 -15.12 -13.84 -12.92
C LYS A 16 -13.88 -13.80 -12.02
N GLN A 17 -13.35 -12.60 -11.77
CA GLN A 17 -12.34 -12.34 -10.72
C GLN A 17 -12.96 -12.41 -9.31
N ASN A 18 -13.85 -13.38 -9.10
CA ASN A 18 -14.22 -13.87 -7.79
C ASN A 18 -13.69 -15.31 -7.71
N SER A 19 -12.37 -15.47 -7.89
CA SER A 19 -11.73 -16.57 -7.19
C SER A 19 -12.01 -16.30 -5.71
N SER A 20 -12.87 -17.13 -5.12
CA SER A 20 -13.25 -17.03 -3.72
C SER A 20 -11.99 -17.24 -2.88
N LEU A 21 -11.28 -16.14 -2.63
CA LEU A 21 -10.13 -16.13 -1.74
C LEU A 21 -10.65 -16.49 -0.37
N LYS A 22 -10.16 -17.61 0.16
CA LYS A 22 -10.51 -18.02 1.52
C LYS A 22 -10.00 -16.94 2.46
N ARG A 23 -10.93 -16.21 3.10
CA ARG A 23 -10.65 -15.16 4.08
C ARG A 23 -10.13 -15.81 5.37
N LYS A 24 -8.86 -16.22 5.36
CA LYS A 24 -8.14 -16.85 6.49
C LYS A 24 -6.96 -16.00 6.99
N MET A 25 -6.85 -14.75 6.55
CA MET A 25 -5.81 -13.84 7.04
C MET A 25 -6.17 -13.37 8.45
N GLU A 26 -5.52 -13.99 9.42
CA GLU A 26 -5.46 -13.56 10.81
C GLU A 26 -4.63 -12.27 10.97
N ALA A 27 -4.89 -11.52 12.04
CA ALA A 27 -4.17 -10.28 12.37
C ALA A 27 -2.64 -10.48 12.45
N ARG A 28 -2.18 -11.64 12.93
CA ARG A 28 -0.74 -11.99 12.98
C ARG A 28 -0.07 -12.01 11.62
N HIS A 29 -0.78 -12.43 10.56
CA HIS A 29 -0.23 -12.49 9.21
C HIS A 29 -0.10 -11.08 8.63
N LEU A 30 -1.08 -10.20 8.92
CA LEU A 30 -1.02 -8.79 8.55
C LEU A 30 0.17 -8.09 9.24
N LEU A 31 0.37 -8.36 10.54
CA LEU A 31 1.51 -7.83 11.29
C LEU A 31 2.84 -8.31 10.70
N MET A 32 2.97 -9.60 10.38
CA MET A 32 4.17 -10.14 9.76
C MET A 32 4.48 -9.47 8.41
N ILE A 33 3.47 -9.25 7.57
CA ILE A 33 3.64 -8.55 6.28
C ILE A 33 4.08 -7.10 6.51
N SER A 34 3.44 -6.39 7.46
CA SER A 34 3.79 -5.00 7.76
C SER A 34 5.23 -4.86 8.28
N LEU A 35 5.67 -5.74 9.18
CA LEU A 35 7.03 -5.74 9.70
C LEU A 35 8.05 -6.06 8.61
N GLY A 36 7.74 -7.03 7.74
CA GLY A 36 8.59 -7.38 6.60
C GLY A 36 8.72 -6.27 5.56
N GLY A 37 7.70 -5.43 5.39
CA GLY A 37 7.75 -4.27 4.49
C GLY A 37 8.49 -3.07 5.08
N VAL A 38 8.40 -2.85 6.40
CA VAL A 38 9.00 -1.68 7.08
C VAL A 38 10.47 -1.91 7.43
N ILE A 39 10.86 -3.12 7.84
CA ILE A 39 12.25 -3.44 8.22
C ILE A 39 13.04 -3.84 6.97
N GLY A 40 13.58 -2.84 6.28
CA GLY A 40 14.39 -3.02 5.06
C GLY A 40 15.87 -2.67 5.24
N THR A 41 16.63 -2.81 4.16
CA THR A 41 18.06 -2.44 4.10
C THR A 41 18.31 -0.97 4.44
N GLY A 42 17.35 -0.08 4.15
CA GLY A 42 17.42 1.34 4.46
C GLY A 42 17.65 1.62 5.95
N LEU A 43 17.10 0.81 6.86
CA LEU A 43 17.30 1.00 8.30
C LEU A 43 18.76 0.74 8.70
N PHE A 44 19.40 -0.26 8.10
CA PHE A 44 20.80 -0.60 8.37
C PHE A 44 21.80 0.30 7.62
N LEU A 45 21.51 0.64 6.37
CA LEU A 45 22.42 1.44 5.55
C LEU A 45 22.35 2.93 5.91
N SER A 46 21.15 3.44 6.19
CA SER A 46 20.94 4.85 6.54
C SER A 46 21.33 5.17 7.98
N SER A 47 21.19 4.22 8.92
CA SER A 47 21.54 4.47 10.32
C SER A 47 23.04 4.78 10.48
N GLY A 48 23.92 4.02 9.84
CA GLY A 48 25.37 4.30 9.86
C GLY A 48 25.72 5.66 9.28
N TYR A 49 25.10 6.02 8.14
CA TYR A 49 25.29 7.31 7.48
C TYR A 49 24.79 8.49 8.34
N THR A 50 23.61 8.34 8.93
CA THR A 50 22.96 9.37 9.76
C THR A 50 23.74 9.60 11.05
N ILE A 51 24.25 8.54 11.69
CA ILE A 51 25.06 8.64 12.91
C ILE A 51 26.38 9.37 12.63
N HIS A 52 27.03 9.09 11.50
CA HIS A 52 28.29 9.75 11.13
C HIS A 52 28.09 11.24 10.82
N GLN A 53 26.98 11.64 10.22
CA GLN A 53 26.70 13.03 9.85
C GLN A 53 26.10 13.89 10.97
N ALA A 54 25.06 13.39 11.62
CA ALA A 54 24.30 14.14 12.62
C ALA A 54 24.80 13.92 14.05
N GLY A 55 25.69 12.95 14.26
CA GLY A 55 26.10 12.48 15.58
C GLY A 55 25.00 11.63 16.28
N PRO A 56 25.31 11.02 17.43
CA PRO A 56 24.37 10.13 18.13
C PRO A 56 23.08 10.83 18.57
N LEU A 57 23.20 12.03 19.15
CA LEU A 57 22.06 12.83 19.60
C LEU A 57 21.22 13.37 18.44
N GLY A 58 21.87 13.86 17.38
CA GLY A 58 21.18 14.38 16.19
C GLY A 58 20.41 13.30 15.44
N THR A 59 20.95 12.08 15.40
CA THR A 59 20.27 10.92 14.79
C THR A 59 18.95 10.60 15.50
N ILE A 60 18.94 10.54 16.84
CA ILE A 60 17.73 10.23 17.61
C ILE A 60 16.64 11.27 17.34
N ILE A 61 17.00 12.56 17.37
CA ILE A 61 16.05 13.66 17.11
C ILE A 61 15.52 13.59 15.67
N ALA A 62 16.40 13.35 14.69
CA ALA A 62 16.00 13.22 13.28
C ALA A 62 15.03 12.06 13.06
N TYR A 63 15.31 10.89 13.65
CA TYR A 63 14.40 9.74 13.60
C TYR A 63 13.08 10.02 14.32
N PHE A 64 13.09 10.74 15.44
CA PHE A 64 11.88 11.09 16.17
C PHE A 64 10.96 12.01 15.35
N ILE A 65 11.52 13.05 14.73
CA ILE A 65 10.77 13.96 13.85
C ILE A 65 10.25 13.20 12.63
N GLY A 66 11.08 12.37 11.99
CA GLY A 66 10.66 11.53 10.87
C GLY A 66 9.53 10.57 11.25
N ALA A 67 9.65 9.91 12.41
CA ALA A 67 8.61 9.02 12.94
C ALA A 67 7.31 9.78 13.22
N ALA A 68 7.36 10.99 13.77
CA ALA A 68 6.17 11.79 14.03
C ALA A 68 5.40 12.16 12.74
N ILE A 69 6.13 12.53 11.68
CA ILE A 69 5.54 12.84 10.37
C ILE A 69 4.88 11.57 9.78
N VAL A 70 5.62 10.47 9.71
CA VAL A 70 5.11 9.20 9.16
C VAL A 70 3.94 8.66 9.97
N TYR A 71 3.99 8.77 11.30
CA TYR A 71 2.91 8.38 12.19
C TYR A 71 1.62 9.14 11.90
N THR A 72 1.72 10.46 11.71
CA THR A 72 0.55 11.30 11.39
C THR A 72 -0.05 10.91 10.05
N VAL A 73 0.79 10.67 9.02
CA VAL A 73 0.33 10.22 7.70
C VAL A 73 -0.36 8.85 7.79
N MET A 74 0.22 7.91 8.53
CA MET A 74 -0.34 6.57 8.71
C MET A 74 -1.67 6.60 9.47
N LEU A 75 -1.83 7.51 10.44
CA LEU A 75 -3.08 7.70 11.18
C LEU A 75 -4.20 8.19 10.24
N CYS A 76 -3.93 9.19 9.41
CA CYS A 76 -4.90 9.65 8.39
C CYS A 76 -5.26 8.55 7.39
N LEU A 77 -4.28 7.77 6.93
CA LEU A 77 -4.51 6.64 6.02
C LEU A 77 -5.31 5.51 6.70
N GLY A 78 -5.08 5.26 7.98
CA GLY A 78 -5.82 4.28 8.77
C GLY A 78 -7.31 4.62 8.87
N GLU A 79 -7.64 5.87 9.15
CA GLU A 79 -9.03 6.36 9.17
C GLU A 79 -9.72 6.17 7.82
N LEU A 80 -9.02 6.48 6.72
CA LEU A 80 -9.52 6.28 5.36
C LEU A 80 -9.71 4.79 5.02
N ALA A 81 -8.81 3.92 5.47
CA ALA A 81 -8.88 2.48 5.24
C ALA A 81 -10.05 1.81 5.97
N VAL A 82 -10.42 2.31 7.15
CA VAL A 82 -11.61 1.85 7.88
C VAL A 82 -12.88 2.40 7.22
N ALA A 83 -12.89 3.67 6.82
CA ALA A 83 -14.05 4.31 6.20
C ALA A 83 -14.39 3.72 4.81
N MET A 84 -13.38 3.34 4.01
CA MET A 84 -13.56 2.73 2.70
C MET A 84 -12.62 1.55 2.49
N PRO A 85 -13.02 0.32 2.90
CA PRO A 85 -12.20 -0.87 2.73
C PRO A 85 -12.28 -1.39 1.28
N GLN A 86 -11.71 -0.63 0.34
CA GLN A 86 -11.50 -1.08 -1.04
C GLN A 86 -10.15 -1.78 -1.17
N THR A 87 -10.12 -2.88 -1.92
CA THR A 87 -8.88 -3.54 -2.34
C THR A 87 -8.13 -2.65 -3.34
N GLY A 88 -7.14 -1.90 -2.85
CA GLY A 88 -6.31 -0.99 -3.62
C GLY A 88 -5.20 -0.34 -2.78
N SER A 89 -4.17 0.21 -3.43
CA SER A 89 -3.09 0.98 -2.76
C SER A 89 -3.48 2.45 -2.61
N PHE A 90 -2.61 3.28 -2.02
CA PHE A 90 -2.86 4.68 -1.67
C PHE A 90 -3.39 5.56 -2.82
N HIS A 91 -3.07 5.19 -4.08
CA HIS A 91 -3.58 5.88 -5.26
C HIS A 91 -5.10 5.85 -5.40
N VAL A 92 -5.80 4.81 -4.90
CA VAL A 92 -7.27 4.72 -4.97
C VAL A 92 -7.92 5.78 -4.08
N TYR A 93 -7.31 6.07 -2.93
CA TYR A 93 -7.76 7.17 -2.07
C TYR A 93 -7.44 8.52 -2.73
N ALA A 94 -6.27 8.69 -3.34
CA ALA A 94 -5.88 9.94 -4.02
C ALA A 94 -6.74 10.23 -5.26
N GLU A 95 -7.09 9.21 -6.04
CA GLU A 95 -7.97 9.32 -7.20
C GLU A 95 -9.38 9.76 -6.80
N LYS A 96 -9.89 9.20 -5.70
CA LYS A 96 -11.27 9.42 -5.24
C LYS A 96 -11.48 10.76 -4.51
N PHE A 97 -10.49 11.22 -3.75
CA PHE A 97 -10.63 12.45 -2.95
C PHE A 97 -10.07 13.71 -3.62
N ILE A 98 -9.13 13.59 -4.54
CA ILE A 98 -8.49 14.75 -5.17
C ILE A 98 -8.75 14.78 -6.68
N GLY A 99 -8.70 13.63 -7.35
CA GLY A 99 -9.06 13.50 -8.76
C GLY A 99 -8.17 12.52 -9.54
N PRO A 100 -8.52 12.24 -10.82
CA PRO A 100 -7.82 11.24 -11.63
C PRO A 100 -6.35 11.57 -11.91
N GLY A 101 -6.00 12.86 -12.02
CA GLY A 101 -4.63 13.30 -12.24
C GLY A 101 -3.71 13.00 -11.06
N THR A 102 -4.16 13.27 -9.84
CA THR A 102 -3.40 12.97 -8.61
C THR A 102 -3.36 11.48 -8.31
N GLY A 103 -4.41 10.72 -8.68
CA GLY A 103 -4.39 9.26 -8.66
C GLY A 103 -3.26 8.70 -9.52
N PHE A 104 -3.11 9.17 -10.76
CA PHE A 104 -2.02 8.76 -11.66
C PHE A 104 -0.63 9.18 -11.13
N THR A 105 -0.48 10.40 -10.63
CA THR A 105 0.79 10.86 -10.04
C THR A 105 1.21 9.99 -8.86
N VAL A 106 0.29 9.72 -7.93
CA VAL A 106 0.57 8.85 -6.77
C VAL A 106 0.87 7.42 -7.21
N ALA A 107 0.21 6.91 -8.26
CA ALA A 107 0.47 5.58 -8.79
C ALA A 107 1.85 5.43 -9.45
N ILE A 108 2.44 6.50 -9.97
CA ILE A 108 3.80 6.50 -10.55
C ILE A 108 4.87 6.79 -9.49
N LEU A 109 4.56 7.61 -8.49
CA LEU A 109 5.52 7.99 -7.45
C LEU A 109 5.73 6.89 -6.40
N TYR A 110 4.71 6.03 -6.22
CA TYR A 110 4.69 4.90 -5.29
C TYR A 110 5.32 3.65 -5.91
#